data_AF-A0A4V2BCH2-F1
#
_entry.id   AF-A0A4V2BCH2-F1
#
_cell.length_a   1.000
_cell.length_b   1.000
_cell.length_c   1.000
_cell.angle_alpha   90.00
_cell.angle_beta   90.00
_cell.angle_gamma   90.00
#
_symmetry.space_group_name_H-M   'P 1'
#
loop_
_entity.id
_entity.type
_entity.pdbx_description
1 polymer ?
#
loop_
_entity_poly.entity_id
_entity_poly.type
_entity_poly.pdbx_seq_one_letter_code
_entity_poly.pdbx_strand_id
1 'polypeptide(L)' 'MVPFFLLFLTAPFALAEIRVAAASDLQFALREIATGFETAYPGEKVSLTFGSSGKFRSQLEAGAPFDL' A
#
# COMPACT_ATOMS: atom_id res chain seq x y z
N MET A 1 32.82 -16.74 -32.29
CA MET A 1 32.84 -15.26 -32.17
C MET A 1 31.42 -14.76 -32.40
N VAL A 2 30.64 -14.63 -31.32
CA VAL A 2 29.36 -13.90 -31.28
C VAL A 2 29.29 -13.31 -29.86
N PRO A 3 29.30 -11.98 -29.67
CA PRO A 3 29.20 -11.40 -28.34
C PRO A 3 27.72 -11.39 -27.95
N PHE A 4 27.37 -12.25 -26.99
CA PHE A 4 26.03 -12.28 -26.40
C PHE A 4 25.86 -11.03 -25.53
N PHE A 5 25.04 -10.12 -26.03
CA PHE A 5 24.71 -8.81 -25.49
C PHE A 5 24.15 -8.94 -24.06
N LEU A 6 24.82 -8.32 -23.08
CA LEU A 6 24.40 -8.31 -21.69
C LEU A 6 23.18 -7.38 -21.55
N LEU A 7 21.98 -7.96 -21.56
CA LEU A 7 20.72 -7.26 -21.29
C LEU A 7 20.70 -6.86 -19.80
N PHE A 8 20.96 -5.58 -19.52
CA PHE A 8 20.71 -5.00 -18.19
C PHE A 8 19.19 -5.03 -17.92
N LEU A 9 18.74 -5.96 -17.08
CA LEU A 9 17.40 -5.90 -16.47
C LEU A 9 17.38 -4.74 -15.47
N THR A 10 17.03 -3.54 -15.94
CA THR A 10 16.54 -2.49 -15.04
C THR A 10 15.13 -2.89 -14.61
N ALA A 11 15.02 -3.62 -13.50
CA ALA A 11 13.73 -3.87 -12.89
C ALA A 11 13.13 -2.51 -12.47
N PRO A 12 11.90 -2.16 -12.89
CA PRO A 12 11.24 -1.00 -12.34
C PRO A 12 11.06 -1.26 -10.84
N PHE A 13 11.61 -0.38 -10.01
CA PHE A 13 11.31 -0.38 -8.58
C PHE A 13 9.82 -0.06 -8.45
N ALA A 14 9.00 -1.09 -8.26
CA ALA A 14 7.57 -0.92 -8.07
C ALA A 14 7.38 -0.18 -6.74
N LEU A 15 6.92 1.06 -6.83
CA LEU A 15 6.51 1.85 -5.68
C LEU A 15 5.43 1.06 -4.94
N ALA A 16 5.77 0.52 -3.77
CA ALA A 16 4.85 -0.30 -2.99
C ALA A 16 3.74 0.60 -2.45
N GLU A 17 2.50 0.35 -2.87
CA GLU A 17 1.34 1.05 -2.33
C GLU A 17 0.87 0.31 -1.08
N ILE A 18 0.94 0.97 0.08
CA ILE A 18 0.51 0.43 1.36
C ILE A 18 -1.00 0.59 1.48
N ARG A 19 -1.74 -0.50 1.55
CA ARG A 19 -3.21 -0.53 1.61
C ARG A 19 -3.67 -0.83 3.03
N VAL A 20 -4.36 0.14 3.63
CA VAL A 20 -4.85 0.05 5.02
C VAL A 20 -6.36 0.11 5.04
N ALA A 21 -7.00 -0.93 5.57
CA ALA A 21 -8.42 -0.97 5.87
C ALA A 21 -8.64 -0.67 7.36
N ALA A 22 -9.37 0.40 7.67
CA ALA A 22 -9.55 0.84 9.05
C ALA A 22 -10.99 1.23 9.38
N ALA A 23 -11.38 1.04 10.65
CA ALA A 23 -12.68 1.46 11.14
C ALA A 23 -12.96 2.94 10.83
N SER A 24 -14.19 3.26 10.42
CA SER A 24 -14.57 4.63 10.03
C SER A 24 -14.29 5.68 11.11
N ASP A 25 -14.38 5.32 12.39
CA ASP A 25 -14.14 6.23 13.51
C ASP A 25 -12.68 6.72 13.58
N LEU A 26 -11.75 6.00 12.94
CA LEU A 26 -10.32 6.33 12.88
C LEU A 26 -9.95 7.20 11.67
N GLN A 27 -10.93 7.61 10.84
CA GLN A 27 -10.67 8.29 9.57
C GLN A 27 -9.85 9.56 9.71
N PHE A 28 -10.13 10.38 10.72
CA PHE A 28 -9.42 11.64 10.91
C PHE A 28 -7.96 11.40 11.32
N ALA A 29 -7.74 10.56 12.33
CA ALA A 29 -6.40 10.25 12.82
C ALA A 29 -5.52 9.60 11.73
N LEU A 30 -6.06 8.64 10.98
CA LEU A 30 -5.29 7.92 9.98
C LEU A 30 -4.95 8.77 8.75
N ARG A 31 -5.78 9.75 8.40
CA ARG A 31 -5.44 10.70 7.33
C ARG A 31 -4.24 11.58 7.71
N GLU A 32 -4.20 12.04 8.96
CA GLU A 32 -3.09 12.83 9.49
C GLU A 32 -1.80 12.00 9.52
N ILE A 33 -1.88 10.77 10.03
CA ILE A 33 -0.75 9.83 10.08
C ILE A 33 -0.25 9.52 8.66
N ALA A 34 -1.14 9.22 7.71
CA ALA A 34 -0.76 8.93 6.34
C ALA A 34 -0.03 10.11 5.68
N THR A 35 -0.52 11.34 5.90
CA THR A 35 0.13 12.54 5.38
C THR A 35 1.55 12.71 5.96
N GLY A 36 1.70 12.51 7.28
CA GLY A 36 3.00 12.55 7.94
C GLY A 36 3.95 11.45 7.45
N PHE A 37 3.43 10.25 7.20
CA PHE A 37 4.18 9.12 6.69
C PHE A 37 4.68 9.37 5.25
N GLU A 38 3.79 9.80 4.34
CA GLU A 38 4.17 10.10 2.95
C GLU A 38 5.16 11.28 2.87
N THR A 39 5.08 12.23 3.80
CA THR A 39 6.05 13.32 3.92
C THR A 39 7.42 12.82 4.37
N ALA A 40 7.46 11.89 5.33
CA ALA A 40 8.70 11.30 5.83
C ALA A 40 9.34 10.32 4.84
N TYR A 41 8.53 9.65 4.02
CA TYR A 41 8.95 8.66 3.04
C TYR A 41 8.47 9.06 1.63
N PRO A 42 9.12 10.05 0.99
CA PRO A 42 8.76 10.53 -0.34
C PRO A 42 9.08 9.44 -1.37
N GLY A 43 8.09 8.60 -1.67
CA GLY A 43 8.25 7.38 -2.47
C GLY A 43 7.39 6.23 -1.97
N GLU A 44 6.79 6.34 -0.79
CA GLU A 44 5.76 5.42 -0.33
C GLU A 44 4.38 6.08 -0.50
N LYS A 45 3.36 5.29 -0.83
CA LYS A 45 1.99 5.79 -0.99
C LYS A 45 1.05 5.00 -0.10
N VAL A 46 0.19 5.70 0.64
CA VAL A 46 -0.75 5.10 1.58
C VAL A 46 -2.17 5.21 1.02
N SER A 47 -2.81 4.06 0.82
CA SER A 47 -4.19 3.92 0.37
C SER A 47 -5.09 3.52 1.53
N LEU A 48 -5.90 4.46 2.02
CA LEU A 48 -6.78 4.25 3.17
C LEU A 48 -8.21 3.91 2.72
N THR A 49 -8.73 2.77 3.20
CA THR A 49 -10.13 2.35 3.02
C THR A 49 -10.84 2.35 4.36
N PHE A 50 -11.99 3.01 4.45
CA PHE A 50 -12.76 3.13 5.69
C PHE A 50 -14.10 2.40 5.62
N GLY A 51 -14.51 1.80 6.74
CA GLY A 51 -15.70 0.97 6.82
C GLY A 51 -15.93 0.42 8.23
N SER A 52 -16.94 -0.42 8.42
CA SER A 52 -17.13 -1.11 9.69
C SER A 52 -16.09 -2.22 9.85
N SER A 53 -15.54 -2.38 11.05
CA SER A 53 -14.57 -3.44 11.35
C SER A 53 -15.12 -4.83 11.02
N GLY A 54 -16.40 -5.09 11.31
CA GLY A 54 -17.06 -6.34 10.93
C GLY A 54 -17.08 -6.62 9.43
N LYS A 55 -17.21 -5.57 8.59
CA LYS A 55 -17.15 -5.70 7.13
C LYS A 55 -15.73 -5.95 6.63
N PHE A 56 -14.71 -5.37 7.27
CA PHE A 56 -13.32 -5.67 6.89
C PHE A 56 -12.87 -7.05 7.33
N ARG A 57 -13.35 -7.55 8.48
CA ARG A 57 -13.08 -8.95 8.88
C ARG A 57 -13.57 -9.95 7.83
N SER A 58 -14.80 -9.79 7.35
CA SER A 58 -15.31 -10.67 6.29
C SER A 58 -14.59 -10.49 4.95
N GLN A 59 -14.14 -9.27 4.63
CA GLN A 59 -13.34 -9.03 3.42
C GLN A 59 -11.93 -9.64 3.51
N LEU A 60 -11.28 -9.56 4.67
CA LEU A 60 -9.99 -10.20 4.92
C LEU A 60 -10.10 -11.73 4.82
N GLU A 61 -11.15 -12.32 5.41
CA GLU A 61 -11.45 -13.75 5.26
C GLU A 61 -11.71 -14.14 3.80
N ALA A 62 -12.26 -13.24 3.00
CA ALA A 62 -12.49 -13.42 1.56
C ALA A 62 -11.26 -13.12 0.69
N GLY A 63 -10.10 -12.79 1.27
CA GLY A 63 -8.86 -12.56 0.54
C GLY A 63 -8.72 -11.15 -0.04
N ALA A 64 -9.36 -10.14 0.55
CA ALA A 64 -9.17 -8.75 0.14
C ALA A 64 -7.68 -8.34 0.26
N PRO A 65 -7.13 -7.59 -0.72
CA PRO A 65 -5.71 -7.27 -0.80
C PRO A 65 -5.36 -6.06 0.08
N PHE A 66 -5.64 -6.16 1.38
CA PHE A 66 -5.21 -5.19 2.38
C PHE A 66 -3.93 -5.68 3.06
N ASP A 67 -3.00 -4.78 3.30
CA ASP A 67 -1.77 -5.06 4.04
C ASP A 67 -2.02 -5.00 5.55
N LEU A 68 -2.98 -4.17 5.97
CA LEU A 68 -3.41 -3.98 7.35
C LEU A 68 -4.92 -3.75 7.45
#